data_AF-A0A4Q3UI82-F1
#
_entry.id   AF-A0A4Q3UI82-F1
#
_cell.length_a   1.000
_cell.length_b   1.000
_cell.length_c   1.000
_cell.angle_alpha   90.00
_cell.angle_beta   90.00
_cell.angle_gamma   90.00
#
_symmetry.space_group_name_H-M   'P 1'
#
loop_
_entity.id
_entity.type
_entity.pdbx_description
1 polymer ?
#
loop_
_entity_poly.entity_id
_entity_poly.type
_entity_poly.pdbx_seq_one_letter_code
_entity_poly.pdbx_strand_id
1 'polypeptide(L)'
;MPLVGKVGRRRPRARLAMALVYLLLTLGALTTLGPFLLMASTGLKGPTDQNDNRLIPSYLQDDEELLAKYVDDKYAGDRPSIAARMDIPGDVERYNRFLLSLPPERWRAGFQMPADGVTSRLRARYQEWLRARYGDIDALNFAYGEEALDFGTVDPPAELLERKAWSPPDTRKYREWLEFKRTLPAEFRIPLTTRRLFQIWAAGKWRNRIEAVPSPLRGSATSFESLNLPNDLKAFTREALPARYSVSTESLYGAPFPEVATDKAHLRAHASEIRREFAGRNLRYVLGYVLLNGRAVWVTFAFCALAVLTQLVVNPLAAYALSRYPVRQSGAILIFLLATMAFPAEVAMIPSFLLLKDLGLLNTFAALVLPGAASGYMIFLLKGFFDSLPQELFDAGSIDGARETTLMLRVAVPLAKPVLGYQALLAFMGAYGAFLYAFLVAQDSKMWTLTVWIYQLQATAPKAVMMAAVTVAAVPTLLVFLLAQRTIMRGIVLPGER
;
A
#
# COMPACT_ATOMS: atom_id res chain seq x y z
N MET A 1 -34.91 3.66 -17.02
CA MET A 1 -35.54 3.45 -18.35
C MET A 1 -34.46 3.55 -19.42
N PRO A 2 -34.60 2.90 -20.59
CA PRO A 2 -33.77 3.27 -21.73
C PRO A 2 -33.93 4.76 -22.01
N LEU A 3 -32.84 5.49 -22.28
CA LEU A 3 -32.84 6.89 -22.75
C LEU A 3 -33.70 7.11 -24.02
N VAL A 4 -34.13 6.03 -24.68
CA VAL A 4 -34.96 6.03 -25.88
C VAL A 4 -36.10 5.04 -25.70
N GLY A 5 -37.36 5.52 -25.74
CA GLY A 5 -38.55 4.67 -25.67
C GLY A 5 -38.54 3.52 -26.69
N LYS A 6 -39.24 2.41 -26.38
CA LYS A 6 -39.26 1.17 -27.20
C LYS A 6 -39.56 1.43 -28.69
N VAL A 7 -40.34 2.46 -29.02
CA VAL A 7 -40.72 2.84 -30.39
C VAL A 7 -39.62 3.65 -31.11
N GLY A 8 -38.83 4.46 -30.37
CA GLY A 8 -37.75 5.29 -30.93
C GLY A 8 -36.47 4.52 -31.29
N ARG A 9 -36.22 3.37 -30.67
CA ARG A 9 -35.02 2.54 -30.87
C ARG A 9 -34.85 1.93 -32.26
N ARG A 10 -35.90 1.92 -33.09
CA ARG A 10 -35.84 1.41 -34.47
C ARG A 10 -35.39 2.47 -35.50
N ARG A 11 -35.41 3.76 -35.16
CA ARG A 11 -34.96 4.82 -36.08
C ARG A 11 -33.42 4.79 -36.21
N PRO A 12 -32.86 4.91 -37.42
CA PRO A 12 -31.41 4.83 -37.65
C PRO A 12 -30.64 5.89 -36.86
N ARG A 13 -31.15 7.12 -36.76
CA ARG A 13 -30.56 8.20 -35.95
C ARG A 13 -30.49 7.86 -34.46
N ALA A 14 -31.52 7.21 -33.91
CA ALA A 14 -31.54 6.80 -32.49
C ALA A 14 -30.59 5.61 -32.22
N ARG A 15 -30.44 4.69 -33.19
CA ARG A 15 -29.44 3.61 -33.10
C ARG A 15 -28.01 4.17 -33.15
N LEU A 16 -27.75 5.14 -34.03
CA LEU A 16 -26.46 5.83 -34.11
C LEU A 16 -26.13 6.54 -32.78
N ALA A 17 -27.08 7.30 -32.23
CA ALA A 17 -26.91 7.98 -30.95
C ALA A 17 -26.64 7.01 -29.79
N MET A 18 -27.39 5.90 -29.70
CA MET A 18 -27.13 4.86 -28.69
C MET A 18 -25.77 4.18 -28.89
N ALA A 19 -25.38 3.88 -30.14
CA ALA A 19 -24.08 3.29 -30.43
C ALA A 19 -22.95 4.23 -30.02
N LEU A 20 -23.08 5.53 -30.27
CA LEU A 20 -22.11 6.55 -29.86
C LEU A 20 -22.02 6.67 -28.33
N VAL A 21 -23.16 6.66 -27.62
CA VAL A 21 -23.18 6.62 -26.15
C VAL A 21 -22.48 5.37 -25.61
N TYR A 22 -22.78 4.19 -26.15
CA TYR A 22 -22.11 2.97 -25.73
C TYR A 22 -20.62 2.98 -26.05
N LEU A 23 -20.22 3.50 -27.22
CA LEU A 23 -18.80 3.67 -27.56
C LEU A 23 -18.10 4.56 -26.54
N LEU A 24 -18.67 5.72 -26.20
CA LEU A 24 -18.11 6.64 -25.21
C LEU A 24 -18.03 6.00 -23.82
N LEU A 25 -19.07 5.29 -23.38
CA LEU A 25 -19.08 4.58 -22.11
C LEU A 25 -18.03 3.46 -22.07
N THR A 26 -17.87 2.72 -23.16
CA THR A 26 -16.88 1.64 -23.26
C THR A 26 -15.47 2.21 -23.28
N LEU A 27 -15.25 3.32 -24.01
CA LEU A 27 -13.99 4.06 -24.01
C LEU A 27 -13.65 4.56 -22.59
N GLY A 28 -14.62 5.17 -21.90
CA GLY A 28 -14.46 5.63 -20.52
C GLY A 28 -14.18 4.50 -19.53
N ALA A 29 -14.82 3.34 -19.71
CA ALA A 29 -14.52 2.15 -18.91
C ALA A 29 -13.10 1.63 -19.19
N LEU A 30 -12.65 1.60 -20.44
CA LEU A 30 -11.30 1.17 -20.81
C LEU A 30 -10.22 2.12 -20.28
N THR A 31 -10.44 3.44 -20.36
CA THR A 31 -9.48 4.44 -19.87
C THR A 31 -9.37 4.47 -18.35
N THR A 32 -10.37 3.97 -17.61
CA THR A 32 -10.34 3.87 -16.14
C THR A 32 -9.81 2.52 -15.66
N LEU A 33 -10.19 1.42 -16.33
CA LEU A 33 -9.74 0.07 -15.97
C LEU A 33 -8.26 -0.17 -16.29
N GLY A 34 -7.75 0.36 -17.41
CA GLY A 34 -6.35 0.17 -17.81
C GLY A 34 -5.36 0.63 -16.74
N PRO A 35 -5.40 1.91 -16.31
CA PRO A 35 -4.54 2.41 -15.23
C PRO A 35 -4.75 1.68 -13.91
N PHE A 36 -5.97 1.27 -13.58
CA PHE A 36 -6.25 0.51 -12.35
C PHE A 36 -5.60 -0.87 -12.37
N LEU A 37 -5.71 -1.61 -13.49
CA LEU A 37 -5.07 -2.91 -13.66
C LEU A 37 -3.55 -2.79 -13.66
N LEU A 38 -3.02 -1.73 -14.27
CA LEU A 38 -1.60 -1.42 -14.23
C LEU A 38 -1.14 -1.13 -12.80
N MET A 39 -1.86 -0.31 -12.05
CA MET A 39 -1.59 -0.01 -10.64
C MET A 39 -1.59 -1.29 -9.80
N ALA A 40 -2.63 -2.13 -9.92
CA ALA A 40 -2.71 -3.40 -9.23
C ALA A 40 -1.54 -4.33 -9.58
N SER A 41 -1.15 -4.37 -10.86
CA SER A 41 0.00 -5.12 -11.35
C SER A 41 1.33 -4.61 -10.79
N THR A 42 1.59 -3.31 -10.85
CA THR A 42 2.79 -2.67 -10.29
C THR A 42 2.88 -2.90 -8.77
N GLY A 43 1.73 -3.04 -8.10
CA GLY A 43 1.65 -3.46 -6.69
C GLY A 43 2.33 -4.80 -6.40
N LEU A 44 2.42 -5.69 -7.39
CA LEU A 44 3.06 -7.01 -7.29
C LEU A 44 4.54 -6.99 -7.72
N LYS A 45 5.04 -5.86 -8.22
CA LYS A 45 6.41 -5.71 -8.74
C LYS A 45 7.36 -5.27 -7.62
N GLY A 46 8.63 -5.10 -7.94
CA GLY A 46 9.68 -4.61 -7.04
C GLY A 46 10.67 -3.70 -7.76
N PRO A 47 11.82 -3.39 -7.14
CA PRO A 47 12.77 -2.40 -7.66
C PRO A 47 13.31 -2.73 -9.06
N THR A 48 13.39 -4.02 -9.39
CA THR A 48 13.83 -4.53 -10.70
C THR A 48 12.82 -4.33 -11.82
N ASP A 49 11.53 -4.36 -11.51
CA ASP A 49 10.43 -4.47 -12.48
C ASP A 49 9.32 -3.40 -12.32
N GLN A 50 9.44 -2.48 -11.35
CA GLN A 50 8.43 -1.43 -11.08
C GLN A 50 8.20 -0.41 -12.22
N ASN A 51 9.10 -0.36 -13.20
CA ASN A 51 8.98 0.50 -14.38
C ASN A 51 8.52 -0.26 -15.63
N ASP A 52 8.33 -1.58 -15.53
CA ASP A 52 7.70 -2.36 -16.57
C ASP A 52 6.19 -2.09 -16.59
N ASN A 53 5.66 -1.75 -17.76
CA ASN A 53 4.25 -1.43 -17.97
C ASN A 53 3.39 -2.63 -18.39
N ARG A 54 3.92 -3.86 -18.40
CA ARG A 54 3.12 -5.06 -18.64
C ARG A 54 2.11 -5.29 -17.51
N LEU A 55 0.89 -5.65 -17.88
CA LEU A 55 -0.20 -5.95 -16.94
C LEU A 55 0.06 -7.23 -16.13
N ILE A 56 0.70 -8.23 -16.73
CA ILE A 56 1.11 -9.44 -16.04
C ILE A 56 2.61 -9.32 -15.80
N PRO A 57 3.09 -9.27 -14.55
CA PRO A 57 4.52 -9.24 -14.26
C PRO A 57 5.22 -10.44 -14.87
N SER A 58 6.29 -10.20 -15.63
CA SER A 58 6.93 -11.24 -16.43
C SER A 58 7.65 -12.30 -15.57
N TYR A 59 8.10 -11.96 -14.34
CA TYR A 59 8.58 -12.94 -13.36
C TYR A 59 7.57 -14.05 -13.00
N LEU A 60 6.27 -13.85 -13.27
CA LEU A 60 5.25 -14.88 -13.04
C LEU A 60 5.30 -16.00 -14.09
N GLN A 61 6.00 -15.80 -15.20
CA GLN A 61 6.08 -16.72 -16.33
C GLN A 61 7.53 -17.08 -16.65
N ASP A 62 8.43 -16.10 -16.58
CA ASP A 62 9.85 -16.20 -16.92
C ASP A 62 10.73 -16.40 -15.68
N ASP A 63 11.48 -17.51 -15.66
CA ASP A 63 12.41 -17.85 -14.58
C ASP A 63 13.67 -16.97 -14.56
N GLU A 64 14.09 -16.41 -15.69
CA GLU A 64 15.25 -15.51 -15.73
C GLU A 64 14.93 -14.17 -15.06
N GLU A 65 13.73 -13.64 -15.31
CA GLU A 65 13.25 -12.43 -14.62
C GLU A 65 13.00 -12.70 -13.13
N LEU A 66 12.47 -13.88 -12.78
CA LEU A 66 12.33 -14.29 -11.39
C LEU A 66 13.68 -14.39 -10.70
N LEU A 67 14.70 -14.91 -11.39
CA LEU A 67 16.06 -15.01 -10.89
C LEU A 67 16.67 -13.63 -10.65
N ALA A 68 16.52 -12.70 -11.59
CA ALA A 68 16.99 -11.32 -11.41
C ALA A 68 16.39 -10.71 -10.14
N LYS A 69 15.09 -10.91 -9.92
CA LYS A 69 14.37 -10.43 -8.74
C LYS A 69 14.83 -11.11 -7.44
N TYR A 70 15.01 -12.42 -7.47
CA TYR A 70 15.51 -13.20 -6.32
C TYR A 70 16.93 -12.79 -5.93
N VAL A 71 17.82 -12.60 -6.90
CA VAL A 71 19.21 -12.19 -6.68
C VAL A 71 19.27 -10.74 -6.18
N ASP A 72 18.48 -9.83 -6.75
CA ASP A 72 18.37 -8.46 -6.25
C ASP A 72 17.96 -8.43 -4.76
N ASP A 73 16.94 -9.22 -4.38
CA ASP A 73 16.47 -9.34 -2.99
C ASP A 73 17.52 -9.99 -2.07
N LYS A 74 18.13 -11.11 -2.49
CA LYS A 74 19.16 -11.83 -1.73
C LYS A 74 20.35 -10.94 -1.40
N TYR A 75 20.77 -10.09 -2.33
CA TYR A 75 21.95 -9.25 -2.20
C TYR A 75 21.62 -7.77 -1.94
N ALA A 76 20.40 -7.49 -1.48
CA ALA A 76 19.95 -6.16 -1.06
C ALA A 76 20.19 -5.05 -2.10
N GLY A 77 20.01 -5.35 -3.38
CA GLY A 77 20.12 -4.38 -4.47
C GLY A 77 21.54 -3.92 -4.81
N ASP A 78 22.59 -4.63 -4.36
CA ASP A 78 24.00 -4.37 -4.72
C ASP A 78 24.27 -4.76 -6.19
N ARG A 79 23.69 -4.00 -7.13
CA ARG A 79 23.77 -4.24 -8.58
C ARG A 79 25.21 -4.38 -9.08
N PRO A 80 26.19 -3.56 -8.65
CA PRO A 80 27.58 -3.75 -9.05
C PRO A 80 28.15 -5.10 -8.61
N SER A 81 27.89 -5.53 -7.36
CA SER A 81 28.31 -6.85 -6.89
C SER A 81 27.60 -8.00 -7.60
N ILE A 82 26.32 -7.82 -7.96
CA ILE A 82 25.56 -8.82 -8.73
C ILE A 82 26.16 -8.98 -10.13
N ALA A 83 26.41 -7.87 -10.84
CA ALA A 83 26.94 -7.88 -12.19
C ALA A 83 28.37 -8.42 -12.30
N ALA A 84 29.18 -8.27 -11.25
CA ALA A 84 30.56 -8.76 -11.23
C ALA A 84 30.70 -10.28 -11.02
N ARG A 85 29.60 -11.00 -10.70
CA ARG A 85 29.64 -12.45 -10.49
C ARG A 85 29.69 -13.20 -11.81
N MET A 86 30.55 -14.20 -11.86
CA MET A 86 30.68 -15.10 -13.00
C MET A 86 29.84 -16.36 -12.77
N ASP A 87 29.20 -16.84 -13.83
CA ASP A 87 28.51 -18.12 -13.81
C ASP A 87 29.53 -19.24 -13.99
N ILE A 88 29.97 -19.82 -12.86
CA ILE A 88 30.98 -20.87 -12.83
C ILE A 88 30.28 -22.19 -12.50
N PRO A 89 30.44 -23.23 -13.33
CA PRO A 89 29.95 -24.57 -13.01
C PRO A 89 30.58 -25.10 -11.71
N GLY A 90 29.80 -25.74 -10.87
CA GLY A 90 30.30 -26.35 -9.64
C GLY A 90 29.29 -27.25 -8.96
N ASP A 91 29.77 -28.06 -8.02
CA ASP A 91 28.93 -28.92 -7.18
C ASP A 91 28.17 -28.07 -6.17
N VAL A 92 26.90 -27.78 -6.48
CA VAL A 92 25.99 -26.98 -5.66
C VAL A 92 25.77 -27.61 -4.29
N GLU A 93 25.72 -28.94 -4.19
CA GLU A 93 25.47 -29.63 -2.93
C GLU A 93 26.71 -29.57 -2.02
N ARG A 94 27.90 -29.75 -2.59
CA ARG A 94 29.16 -29.52 -1.88
C ARG A 94 29.25 -28.07 -1.39
N TYR A 95 28.87 -27.11 -2.21
CA TYR A 95 28.90 -25.70 -1.84
C TYR A 95 27.89 -25.37 -0.73
N ASN A 96 26.66 -25.89 -0.80
CA ASN A 96 25.66 -25.71 0.25
C ASN A 96 26.12 -26.30 1.59
N ARG A 97 26.68 -27.52 1.60
CA ARG A 97 27.27 -28.12 2.82
C ARG A 97 28.42 -27.28 3.37
N PHE A 98 29.25 -26.73 2.49
CA PHE A 98 30.29 -25.78 2.89
C PHE A 98 29.70 -24.53 3.56
N LEU A 99 28.71 -23.88 2.96
CA LEU A 99 28.03 -22.71 3.55
C LEU A 99 27.42 -23.02 4.93
N LEU A 100 26.84 -24.20 5.10
CA LEU A 100 26.29 -24.64 6.39
C LEU A 100 27.37 -24.87 7.45
N SER A 101 28.56 -25.34 7.04
CA SER A 101 29.70 -25.55 7.93
C SER A 101 30.43 -24.27 8.34
N LEU A 102 30.23 -23.16 7.61
CA LEU A 102 30.93 -21.91 7.88
C LEU A 102 30.52 -21.28 9.23
N PRO A 103 31.50 -20.85 10.06
CA PRO A 103 31.23 -20.05 11.25
C PRO A 103 30.43 -18.78 10.94
N PRO A 104 29.50 -18.34 11.81
CA PRO A 104 28.66 -17.14 11.59
C PRO A 104 29.43 -15.85 11.33
N GLU A 105 30.70 -15.77 11.73
CA GLU A 105 31.56 -14.61 11.52
C GLU A 105 32.12 -14.51 10.08
N ARG A 106 32.04 -15.59 9.29
CA ARG A 106 32.60 -15.68 7.93
C ARG A 106 31.59 -15.45 6.81
N TRP A 107 30.33 -15.19 7.17
CA TRP A 107 29.27 -14.93 6.22
C TRP A 107 28.27 -13.92 6.79
N ARG A 108 27.70 -13.12 5.90
CA ARG A 108 26.59 -12.22 6.22
C ARG A 108 25.28 -12.84 5.78
N ALA A 109 24.21 -12.56 6.54
CA ALA A 109 22.89 -12.98 6.13
C ALA A 109 22.48 -12.24 4.85
N GLY A 110 21.97 -12.97 3.86
CA GLY A 110 21.30 -12.44 2.68
C GLY A 110 19.85 -12.10 2.97
N PHE A 111 19.17 -11.55 1.96
CA PHE A 111 17.80 -11.03 2.09
C PHE A 111 17.68 -10.01 3.23
N GLN A 112 18.71 -9.19 3.41
CA GLN A 112 18.63 -8.05 4.32
C GLN A 112 17.64 -7.03 3.76
N MET A 113 17.11 -6.18 4.65
CA MET A 113 16.20 -5.12 4.25
C MET A 113 16.85 -4.27 3.14
N PRO A 114 16.29 -4.24 1.92
CA PRO A 114 16.77 -3.31 0.90
C PRO A 114 16.51 -1.88 1.38
N ALA A 115 17.02 -0.87 0.67
CA ALA A 115 16.76 0.57 0.95
C ALA A 115 15.26 0.98 0.84
N ASP A 116 14.35 0.01 0.76
CA ASP A 116 13.01 0.04 0.24
C ASP A 116 11.94 -0.29 1.30
N GLY A 117 12.26 -0.36 2.59
CA GLY A 117 11.22 -0.37 3.63
C GLY A 117 10.36 -1.66 3.78
N VAL A 118 10.35 -2.58 2.82
CA VAL A 118 9.54 -3.83 2.90
C VAL A 118 10.20 -4.85 3.81
N THR A 119 9.39 -5.57 4.60
CA THR A 119 9.87 -6.68 5.42
C THR A 119 10.59 -7.70 4.56
N SER A 120 11.91 -7.80 4.74
CA SER A 120 12.73 -8.75 4.00
C SER A 120 12.52 -10.17 4.53
N ARG A 121 12.90 -11.19 3.73
CA ARG A 121 12.80 -12.59 4.16
C ARG A 121 13.54 -12.86 5.46
N LEU A 122 14.72 -12.23 5.62
CA LEU A 122 15.52 -12.34 6.84
C LEU A 122 14.77 -11.76 8.05
N ARG A 123 14.23 -10.54 7.90
CA ARG A 123 13.49 -9.87 8.97
C ARG A 123 12.25 -10.67 9.35
N ALA A 124 11.47 -11.14 8.38
CA ALA A 124 10.29 -11.96 8.64
C ALA A 124 10.61 -13.22 9.46
N ARG A 125 11.66 -13.97 9.05
CA ARG A 125 12.12 -15.17 9.78
C ARG A 125 12.65 -14.84 11.18
N TYR A 126 13.38 -13.74 11.32
CA TYR A 126 13.91 -13.32 12.62
C TYR A 126 12.78 -12.96 13.59
N GLN A 127 11.78 -12.22 13.12
CA GLN A 127 10.63 -11.83 13.94
C GLN A 127 9.78 -13.05 14.32
N GLU A 128 9.59 -14.00 13.43
CA GLU A 128 8.91 -15.26 13.73
C GLU A 128 9.67 -16.08 14.78
N TRP A 129 11.01 -16.16 14.66
CA TRP A 129 11.85 -16.81 15.67
C TRP A 129 11.74 -16.15 17.04
N LEU A 130 11.72 -14.81 17.10
CA LEU A 130 11.51 -14.08 18.35
C LEU A 130 10.13 -14.32 18.94
N ARG A 131 9.07 -14.34 18.12
CA ARG A 131 7.71 -14.67 18.57
C ARG A 131 7.64 -16.06 19.19
N ALA A 132 8.25 -17.05 18.55
CA ALA A 132 8.29 -18.41 19.06
C ALA A 132 9.07 -18.52 20.38
N ARG A 133 10.13 -17.71 20.55
CA ARG A 133 10.99 -17.73 21.74
C ARG A 133 10.39 -17.00 22.94
N TYR A 134 9.79 -15.83 22.73
CA TYR A 134 9.32 -14.95 23.82
C TYR A 134 7.80 -15.00 24.03
N GLY A 135 7.03 -15.38 23.02
CA GLY A 135 5.56 -15.40 23.06
C GLY A 135 4.93 -14.00 23.01
N ASP A 136 5.46 -13.05 23.77
CA ASP A 136 4.94 -11.70 23.93
C ASP A 136 6.03 -10.61 23.79
N ILE A 137 5.62 -9.43 23.34
CA ILE A 137 6.53 -8.31 23.05
C ILE A 137 7.12 -7.70 24.33
N ASP A 138 6.38 -7.68 25.44
CA ASP A 138 6.88 -7.11 26.70
C ASP A 138 7.99 -7.99 27.29
N ALA A 139 7.88 -9.31 27.14
CA ALA A 139 8.94 -10.24 27.53
C ALA A 139 10.22 -10.05 26.71
N LEU A 140 10.09 -9.79 25.40
CA LEU A 140 11.22 -9.45 24.53
C LEU A 140 11.86 -8.12 24.94
N ASN A 141 11.04 -7.08 25.12
CA ASN A 141 11.46 -5.74 25.52
C ASN A 141 12.22 -5.76 26.84
N PHE A 142 11.69 -6.49 27.83
CA PHE A 142 12.38 -6.71 29.11
C PHE A 142 13.73 -7.42 28.94
N ALA A 143 13.79 -8.45 28.08
CA ALA A 143 15.02 -9.21 27.86
C ALA A 143 16.10 -8.43 27.09
N TYR A 144 15.70 -7.55 26.17
CA TYR A 144 16.61 -6.77 25.33
C TYR A 144 16.88 -5.35 25.87
N GLY A 145 16.06 -4.86 26.80
CA GLY A 145 16.09 -3.46 27.23
C GLY A 145 15.64 -2.50 26.12
N GLU A 146 14.67 -2.92 25.30
CA GLU A 146 14.12 -2.17 24.17
C GLU A 146 12.63 -1.85 24.42
N GLU A 147 12.07 -0.89 23.68
CA GLU A 147 10.65 -0.50 23.76
C GLU A 147 9.99 -0.67 22.38
N ALA A 148 10.06 -1.87 21.82
CA ALA A 148 9.40 -2.18 20.57
C ALA A 148 7.87 -2.27 20.78
N LEU A 149 7.09 -1.60 19.92
CA LEU A 149 5.63 -1.63 19.97
C LEU A 149 5.04 -3.02 19.64
N ASP A 150 5.69 -3.73 18.73
CA ASP A 150 5.31 -5.08 18.31
C ASP A 150 6.51 -5.79 17.66
N PHE A 151 6.45 -7.11 17.50
CA PHE A 151 7.54 -7.89 16.90
C PHE A 151 7.91 -7.44 15.46
N GLY A 152 6.96 -6.87 14.73
CA GLY A 152 7.12 -6.34 13.38
C GLY A 152 8.07 -5.14 13.31
N THR A 153 8.28 -4.39 14.39
CA THR A 153 9.22 -3.26 14.42
C THR A 153 10.66 -3.68 14.80
N VAL A 154 10.85 -4.92 15.27
CA VAL A 154 12.16 -5.40 15.70
C VAL A 154 13.03 -5.78 14.50
N ASP A 155 14.24 -5.23 14.47
CA ASP A 155 15.25 -5.46 13.43
C ASP A 155 16.40 -6.37 13.89
N PRO A 156 16.96 -7.19 12.97
CA PRO A 156 18.22 -7.88 13.18
C PRO A 156 19.37 -6.92 13.58
N PRO A 157 20.30 -7.33 14.46
CA PRO A 157 21.51 -6.56 14.73
C PRO A 157 22.32 -6.27 13.46
N ALA A 158 22.83 -5.05 13.36
CA ALA A 158 23.74 -4.68 12.28
C ALA A 158 25.13 -5.32 12.49
N GLU A 159 25.64 -5.96 11.44
CA GLU A 159 26.98 -6.57 11.44
C GLU A 159 27.87 -5.86 10.42
N LEU A 160 29.09 -5.49 10.84
CA LEU A 160 30.10 -4.89 9.96
C LEU A 160 31.30 -5.84 9.88
N LEU A 161 31.03 -7.08 9.48
CA LEU A 161 32.00 -8.19 9.47
C LEU A 161 33.21 -7.91 8.56
N GLU A 162 33.04 -7.04 7.56
CA GLU A 162 34.10 -6.58 6.67
C GLU A 162 35.07 -5.57 7.32
N ARG A 163 34.69 -4.92 8.43
CA ARG A 163 35.52 -3.90 9.06
C ARG A 163 36.48 -4.52 10.08
N LYS A 164 37.78 -4.24 9.94
CA LYS A 164 38.83 -4.70 10.87
C LYS A 164 38.60 -4.25 12.31
N ALA A 165 38.16 -3.01 12.50
CA ALA A 165 37.93 -2.42 13.83
C ALA A 165 36.60 -2.85 14.47
N TRP A 166 35.71 -3.54 13.74
CA TRP A 166 34.44 -3.97 14.28
C TRP A 166 34.59 -5.25 15.11
N SER A 167 34.01 -5.22 16.30
CA SER A 167 33.88 -6.35 17.22
C SER A 167 32.40 -6.60 17.52
N PRO A 168 32.01 -7.87 17.73
CA PRO A 168 30.64 -8.22 18.09
C PRO A 168 30.25 -7.58 19.44
N PRO A 169 29.08 -6.93 19.55
CA PRO A 169 28.59 -6.43 20.82
C PRO A 169 28.37 -7.56 21.83
N ASP A 170 28.80 -7.39 23.08
CA ASP A 170 28.50 -8.33 24.16
C ASP A 170 27.10 -8.04 24.75
N THR A 171 26.08 -8.25 23.93
CA THR A 171 24.68 -8.09 24.34
C THR A 171 23.92 -9.41 24.23
N ARG A 172 22.85 -9.56 25.02
CA ARG A 172 21.96 -10.72 24.89
C ARG A 172 21.38 -10.82 23.47
N LYS A 173 20.89 -9.70 22.93
CA LYS A 173 20.36 -9.61 21.57
C LYS A 173 21.35 -10.11 20.53
N TYR A 174 22.64 -9.78 20.65
CA TYR A 174 23.65 -10.25 19.70
C TYR A 174 23.96 -11.75 19.86
N ARG A 175 24.02 -12.28 21.10
CA ARG A 175 24.19 -13.72 21.33
C ARG A 175 23.03 -14.53 20.75
N GLU A 176 21.80 -14.09 20.98
CA GLU A 176 20.59 -14.72 20.42
C GLU A 176 20.51 -14.56 18.90
N TRP A 177 20.99 -13.44 18.34
CA TRP A 177 21.16 -13.28 16.91
C TRP A 177 22.13 -14.31 16.31
N LEU A 178 23.23 -14.63 16.98
CA LEU A 178 24.14 -15.69 16.53
C LEU A 178 23.49 -17.08 16.61
N GLU A 179 22.64 -17.35 17.59
CA GLU A 179 21.81 -18.57 17.65
C GLU A 179 20.90 -18.64 16.43
N PHE A 180 20.13 -17.58 16.18
CA PHE A 180 19.26 -17.48 15.01
C PHE A 180 20.04 -17.63 13.70
N LYS A 181 21.17 -16.93 13.51
CA LYS A 181 22.00 -17.04 12.29
C LYS A 181 22.39 -18.48 11.98
N ARG A 182 22.67 -19.31 12.99
CA ARG A 182 23.03 -20.73 12.78
C ARG A 182 21.86 -21.56 12.25
N THR A 183 20.61 -21.16 12.53
CA THR A 183 19.40 -21.79 11.99
C THR A 183 19.13 -21.43 10.54
N LEU A 184 19.77 -20.38 10.01
CA LEU A 184 19.53 -19.94 8.64
C LEU A 184 20.05 -20.98 7.63
N PRO A 185 19.22 -21.32 6.63
CA PRO A 185 19.58 -22.28 5.59
C PRO A 185 20.61 -21.67 4.61
N ALA A 186 21.18 -22.52 3.75
CA ALA A 186 22.35 -22.17 2.93
C ALA A 186 22.13 -20.95 2.02
N GLU A 187 20.92 -20.78 1.48
CA GLU A 187 20.57 -19.69 0.57
C GLU A 187 20.63 -18.30 1.22
N PHE A 188 20.50 -18.22 2.55
CA PHE A 188 20.66 -16.98 3.32
C PHE A 188 22.12 -16.70 3.66
N ARG A 189 23.07 -17.59 3.37
CA ARG A 189 24.47 -17.41 3.77
C ARG A 189 25.29 -16.87 2.61
N ILE A 190 25.65 -15.59 2.68
CA ILE A 190 26.55 -14.96 1.70
C ILE A 190 27.96 -14.97 2.29
N PRO A 191 28.88 -15.80 1.78
CA PRO A 191 30.23 -15.88 2.31
C PRO A 191 30.99 -14.58 2.04
N LEU A 192 31.81 -14.17 3.01
CA LEU A 192 32.67 -13.01 2.85
C LEU A 192 33.97 -13.46 2.18
N THR A 193 34.16 -13.01 0.95
CA THR A 193 35.35 -13.30 0.14
C THR A 193 36.45 -12.29 0.40
N THR A 194 37.70 -12.75 0.35
CA THR A 194 38.89 -11.88 0.39
C THR A 194 38.84 -10.86 -0.73
N ARG A 195 38.36 -11.27 -1.91
CA ARG A 195 38.10 -10.35 -3.02
C ARG A 195 37.15 -9.24 -2.61
N ARG A 196 35.99 -9.57 -2.04
CA ARG A 196 35.00 -8.55 -1.64
C ARG A 196 35.54 -7.63 -0.55
N LEU A 197 36.26 -8.17 0.43
CA LEU A 197 36.91 -7.37 1.47
C LEU A 197 37.93 -6.39 0.88
N PHE A 198 38.72 -6.83 -0.10
CA PHE A 198 39.64 -5.96 -0.84
C PHE A 198 38.92 -4.86 -1.61
N GLN A 199 37.84 -5.19 -2.32
CA GLN A 199 37.06 -4.22 -3.09
C GLN A 199 36.46 -3.12 -2.19
N ILE A 200 35.88 -3.50 -1.04
CA ILE A 200 35.35 -2.55 -0.04
C ILE A 200 36.46 -1.66 0.51
N TRP A 201 37.61 -2.25 0.86
CA TRP A 201 38.77 -1.48 1.33
C TRP A 201 39.29 -0.51 0.26
N ALA A 202 39.43 -0.95 -0.99
CA ALA A 202 39.88 -0.11 -2.09
C ALA A 202 38.92 1.06 -2.31
N ALA A 203 37.62 0.79 -2.32
CA ALA A 203 36.59 1.83 -2.41
C ALA A 203 36.74 2.88 -1.29
N GLY A 204 36.95 2.43 -0.04
CA GLY A 204 37.21 3.33 1.09
C GLY A 204 38.52 4.11 0.97
N LYS A 205 39.62 3.44 0.64
CA LYS A 205 40.97 4.02 0.52
C LYS A 205 41.04 5.12 -0.54
N TRP A 206 40.34 4.93 -1.65
CA TRP A 206 40.30 5.88 -2.76
C TRP A 206 38.99 6.69 -2.82
N ARG A 207 38.23 6.77 -1.72
CA ARG A 207 37.02 7.60 -1.56
C ARG A 207 36.02 7.43 -2.72
N ASN A 208 35.75 6.18 -3.11
CA ASN A 208 34.88 5.80 -4.21
C ASN A 208 35.26 6.40 -5.59
N ARG A 209 36.51 6.82 -5.78
CA ARG A 209 37.04 7.27 -7.09
C ARG A 209 37.92 6.18 -7.70
N ILE A 210 37.35 5.37 -8.59
CA ILE A 210 38.07 4.28 -9.25
C ILE A 210 39.28 4.80 -10.03
N GLU A 211 39.17 6.00 -10.58
CA GLU A 211 40.20 6.77 -11.28
C GLU A 211 41.40 7.18 -10.41
N ALA A 212 41.31 7.06 -9.09
CA ALA A 212 42.41 7.31 -8.18
C ALA A 212 43.19 6.02 -7.81
N VAL A 213 42.67 4.83 -8.14
CA VAL A 213 43.33 3.53 -7.86
C VAL A 213 44.54 3.35 -8.78
N PRO A 214 45.77 3.10 -8.29
CA PRO A 214 46.96 2.97 -9.14
C PRO A 214 46.76 2.03 -10.33
N SER A 215 47.24 2.38 -11.52
CA SER A 215 47.04 1.60 -12.76
C SER A 215 47.40 0.11 -12.64
N PRO A 216 48.49 -0.30 -11.94
CA PRO A 216 48.80 -1.71 -11.73
C PRO A 216 47.76 -2.48 -10.89
N LEU A 217 47.06 -1.79 -9.99
CA LEU A 217 45.99 -2.36 -9.16
C LEU A 217 44.63 -2.30 -9.85
N ARG A 218 44.40 -1.25 -10.65
CA ARG A 218 43.13 -1.06 -11.37
C ARG A 218 43.00 -2.02 -12.54
N GLY A 219 44.08 -2.24 -13.30
CA GLY A 219 44.03 -3.01 -14.54
C GLY A 219 42.96 -2.43 -15.49
N SER A 220 42.07 -3.30 -15.99
CA SER A 220 40.92 -2.92 -16.83
C SER A 220 39.63 -2.66 -16.03
N ALA A 221 39.68 -2.62 -14.70
CA ALA A 221 38.49 -2.44 -13.87
C ALA A 221 37.93 -1.02 -14.02
N THR A 222 36.66 -0.94 -14.43
CA THR A 222 35.88 0.30 -14.54
C THR A 222 35.09 0.62 -13.27
N SER A 223 35.05 -0.31 -12.29
CA SER A 223 34.34 -0.19 -11.02
C SER A 223 35.15 -0.86 -9.90
N PHE A 224 34.83 -0.58 -8.64
CA PHE A 224 35.50 -1.26 -7.52
C PHE A 224 35.11 -2.74 -7.44
N GLU A 225 33.90 -3.09 -7.85
CA GLU A 225 33.35 -4.44 -7.80
C GLU A 225 33.94 -5.35 -8.88
N SER A 226 34.52 -4.79 -9.93
CA SER A 226 35.28 -5.51 -10.94
C SER A 226 36.78 -5.58 -10.67
N LEU A 227 37.27 -5.04 -9.54
CA LEU A 227 38.68 -5.17 -9.17
C LEU A 227 39.03 -6.61 -8.84
N ASN A 228 40.13 -7.07 -9.43
CA ASN A 228 40.77 -8.34 -9.11
C ASN A 228 41.67 -8.20 -7.88
N LEU A 229 41.93 -9.33 -7.22
CA LEU A 229 42.90 -9.36 -6.13
C LEU A 229 44.31 -9.13 -6.71
N PRO A 230 45.10 -8.20 -6.12
CA PRO A 230 46.48 -8.00 -6.55
C PRO A 230 47.37 -9.16 -6.11
N ASN A 231 48.49 -9.35 -6.82
CA ASN A 231 49.48 -10.36 -6.47
C ASN A 231 50.15 -10.10 -5.12
N ASP A 232 50.31 -8.83 -4.71
CA ASP A 232 50.78 -8.43 -3.38
C ASP A 232 49.61 -7.90 -2.53
N LEU A 233 49.26 -8.67 -1.49
CA LEU A 233 48.19 -8.34 -0.55
C LEU A 233 48.71 -7.74 0.77
N LYS A 234 50.02 -7.46 0.93
CA LYS A 234 50.60 -7.00 2.21
C LYS A 234 49.93 -5.75 2.76
N ALA A 235 49.73 -4.73 1.92
CA ALA A 235 49.10 -3.48 2.33
C ALA A 235 47.65 -3.70 2.80
N PHE A 236 46.87 -4.44 2.01
CA PHE A 236 45.48 -4.80 2.36
C PHE A 236 45.40 -5.65 3.64
N THR A 237 46.27 -6.65 3.77
CA THR A 237 46.34 -7.56 4.92
C THR A 237 46.63 -6.80 6.21
N ARG A 238 47.59 -5.85 6.15
CA ARG A 238 47.97 -5.02 7.29
C ARG A 238 46.89 -3.99 7.65
N GLU A 239 46.32 -3.32 6.66
CA GLU A 239 45.45 -2.16 6.88
C GLU A 239 43.99 -2.55 7.13
N ALA A 240 43.50 -3.63 6.53
CA ALA A 240 42.06 -3.85 6.38
C ALA A 240 41.57 -5.28 6.60
N LEU A 241 42.41 -6.30 6.40
CA LEU A 241 41.98 -7.68 6.62
C LEU A 241 41.80 -7.94 8.14
N PRO A 242 40.59 -8.28 8.61
CA PRO A 242 40.40 -8.65 10.00
C PRO A 242 41.12 -9.98 10.32
N ALA A 243 41.64 -10.14 11.53
CA ALA A 243 42.42 -11.34 11.92
C ALA A 243 41.64 -12.66 11.77
N ARG A 244 40.31 -12.60 11.94
CA ARG A 244 39.35 -13.71 11.70
C ARG A 244 39.36 -14.25 10.26
N TYR A 245 39.90 -13.50 9.30
CA TYR A 245 40.06 -13.89 7.89
C TYR A 245 41.51 -14.15 7.48
N SER A 246 42.40 -14.45 8.44
CA SER A 246 43.78 -14.86 8.16
C SER A 246 43.86 -16.03 7.16
N VAL A 247 42.92 -16.97 7.26
CA VAL A 247 42.63 -17.98 6.23
C VAL A 247 41.42 -17.51 5.43
N SER A 248 41.57 -17.31 4.12
CA SER A 248 40.49 -16.84 3.25
C SER A 248 39.34 -17.85 3.17
N THR A 249 38.11 -17.37 3.08
CA THR A 249 36.94 -18.24 2.91
C THR A 249 37.04 -19.05 1.62
N GLU A 250 37.63 -18.46 0.58
CA GLU A 250 37.90 -19.13 -0.70
C GLU A 250 38.87 -20.32 -0.55
N SER A 251 39.92 -20.17 0.25
CA SER A 251 40.88 -21.26 0.50
C SER A 251 40.25 -22.43 1.29
N LEU A 252 39.30 -22.15 2.18
CA LEU A 252 38.59 -23.19 2.93
C LEU A 252 37.72 -24.07 2.03
N TYR A 253 37.18 -23.52 0.93
CA TYR A 253 36.40 -24.30 -0.03
C TYR A 253 37.30 -25.04 -1.04
N GLY A 254 38.41 -24.41 -1.43
CA GLY A 254 39.41 -24.97 -2.34
C GLY A 254 39.06 -24.85 -3.83
N ALA A 255 38.07 -24.04 -4.20
CA ALA A 255 37.66 -23.77 -5.57
C ALA A 255 36.98 -22.39 -5.70
N PRO A 256 36.76 -21.87 -6.92
CA PRO A 256 35.87 -20.72 -7.11
C PRO A 256 34.44 -21.02 -6.63
N PHE A 257 33.76 -20.02 -6.08
CA PHE A 257 32.40 -20.21 -5.56
C PHE A 257 31.38 -20.25 -6.71
N PRO A 258 30.57 -21.33 -6.83
CA PRO A 258 29.52 -21.44 -7.83
C PRO A 258 28.25 -20.71 -7.36
N GLU A 259 28.35 -19.43 -6.97
CA GLU A 259 27.23 -18.66 -6.39
C GLU A 259 26.04 -18.55 -7.34
N VAL A 260 26.30 -18.19 -8.61
CA VAL A 260 25.26 -18.04 -9.64
C VAL A 260 24.57 -19.37 -9.93
N ALA A 261 25.35 -20.46 -10.06
CA ALA A 261 24.80 -21.80 -10.26
C ALA A 261 23.95 -22.25 -9.06
N THR A 262 24.36 -21.90 -7.84
CA THR A 262 23.62 -22.19 -6.60
C THR A 262 22.31 -21.43 -6.54
N ASP A 263 22.31 -20.13 -6.86
CA ASP A 263 21.10 -19.32 -6.91
C ASP A 263 20.11 -19.83 -7.96
N LYS A 264 20.60 -20.19 -9.16
CA LYS A 264 19.80 -20.83 -10.23
C LYS A 264 19.20 -22.15 -9.79
N ALA A 265 19.99 -23.02 -9.15
CA ALA A 265 19.54 -24.32 -8.67
C ALA A 265 18.46 -24.19 -7.58
N HIS A 266 18.67 -23.30 -6.61
CA HIS A 266 17.70 -23.04 -5.55
C HIS A 266 16.39 -22.49 -6.12
N LEU A 267 16.46 -21.54 -7.05
CA LEU A 267 15.29 -20.97 -7.70
C LEU A 267 14.51 -22.02 -8.50
N ARG A 268 15.16 -22.87 -9.28
CA ARG A 268 14.50 -23.95 -10.01
C ARG A 268 13.74 -24.92 -9.08
N ALA A 269 14.30 -25.21 -7.91
CA ALA A 269 13.66 -26.07 -6.93
C ALA A 269 12.46 -25.41 -6.23
N HIS A 270 12.46 -24.07 -6.07
CA HIS A 270 11.45 -23.34 -5.28
C HIS A 270 10.68 -22.27 -6.07
N ALA A 271 10.69 -22.33 -7.41
CA ALA A 271 10.16 -21.25 -8.27
C ALA A 271 8.70 -20.88 -7.93
N SER A 272 7.86 -21.89 -7.68
CA SER A 272 6.44 -21.65 -7.36
C SER A 272 6.24 -20.91 -6.03
N GLU A 273 7.03 -21.23 -5.01
CA GLU A 273 7.00 -20.57 -3.70
C GLU A 273 7.50 -19.13 -3.83
N ILE A 274 8.64 -18.93 -4.50
CA ILE A 274 9.25 -17.62 -4.73
C ILE A 274 8.30 -16.70 -5.51
N ARG A 275 7.63 -17.21 -6.56
CA ARG A 275 6.62 -16.46 -7.33
C ARG A 275 5.45 -16.03 -6.43
N ARG A 276 4.91 -16.94 -5.60
CA ARG A 276 3.80 -16.64 -4.69
C ARG A 276 4.18 -15.64 -3.62
N GLU A 277 5.41 -15.72 -3.12
CA GLU A 277 5.93 -14.75 -2.16
C GLU A 277 5.97 -13.36 -2.78
N PHE A 278 6.63 -13.19 -3.93
CA PHE A 278 6.75 -11.88 -4.58
C PHE A 278 5.39 -11.30 -4.99
N ALA A 279 4.45 -12.13 -5.44
CA ALA A 279 3.10 -11.70 -5.74
C ALA A 279 2.33 -11.24 -4.49
N GLY A 280 2.59 -11.81 -3.31
CA GLY A 280 1.86 -11.48 -2.09
C GLY A 280 2.54 -10.48 -1.15
N ARG A 281 3.87 -10.32 -1.25
CA ARG A 281 4.68 -9.66 -0.21
C ARG A 281 4.27 -8.21 0.03
N ASN A 282 4.14 -7.41 -1.02
CA ASN A 282 3.78 -5.99 -0.88
C ASN A 282 2.36 -5.82 -0.32
N LEU A 283 1.41 -6.65 -0.78
CA LEU A 283 0.03 -6.62 -0.27
C LEU A 283 -0.03 -7.01 1.21
N ARG A 284 0.69 -8.06 1.62
CA ARG A 284 0.79 -8.45 3.04
C ARG A 284 1.44 -7.37 3.88
N TYR A 285 2.48 -6.71 3.37
CA TYR A 285 3.13 -5.60 4.04
C TYR A 285 2.17 -4.43 4.26
N VAL A 286 1.44 -4.01 3.22
CA VAL A 286 0.43 -2.95 3.30
C VAL A 286 -0.69 -3.32 4.27
N LEU A 287 -1.22 -4.54 4.16
CA LEU A 287 -2.27 -5.01 5.07
C LEU A 287 -1.78 -5.05 6.51
N GLY A 288 -0.55 -5.51 6.74
CA GLY A 288 0.11 -5.44 8.04
C GLY A 288 0.21 -4.00 8.53
N TYR A 289 0.72 -3.08 7.72
CA TYR A 289 0.84 -1.67 8.06
C TYR A 289 -0.51 -1.02 8.42
N VAL A 290 -1.56 -1.31 7.65
CA VAL A 290 -2.90 -0.76 7.87
C VAL A 290 -3.57 -1.39 9.11
N LEU A 291 -3.40 -2.69 9.33
CA LEU A 291 -3.98 -3.41 10.48
C LEU A 291 -3.24 -3.13 11.79
N LEU A 292 -1.92 -3.00 11.76
CA LEU A 292 -1.11 -2.59 12.92
C LEU A 292 -1.49 -1.18 13.38
N ASN A 293 -1.73 -0.27 12.43
CA ASN A 293 -2.33 1.03 12.69
C ASN A 293 -3.86 0.92 12.84
N GLY A 294 -4.35 -0.05 13.64
CA GLY A 294 -5.73 -0.58 13.62
C GLY A 294 -6.86 0.44 13.83
N ARG A 295 -6.54 1.64 14.33
CA ARG A 295 -7.49 2.76 14.37
C ARG A 295 -7.82 3.31 12.99
N ALA A 296 -6.95 3.19 12.00
CA ALA A 296 -7.15 3.74 10.66
C ALA A 296 -8.39 3.18 9.98
N VAL A 297 -8.54 1.84 9.98
CA VAL A 297 -9.70 1.15 9.40
C VAL A 297 -10.97 1.52 10.16
N TRP A 298 -10.91 1.52 11.49
CA TRP A 298 -12.05 1.88 12.34
C TRP A 298 -12.47 3.33 12.16
N VAL A 299 -11.53 4.29 12.18
CA VAL A 299 -11.79 5.73 12.00
C VAL A 299 -12.37 5.98 10.62
N THR A 300 -11.83 5.34 9.58
CA THR A 300 -12.38 5.45 8.21
C THR A 300 -13.80 4.91 8.14
N PHE A 301 -14.03 3.72 8.68
CA PHE A 301 -15.36 3.10 8.74
C PHE A 301 -16.35 3.98 9.50
N ALA A 302 -15.99 4.41 10.72
CA ALA A 302 -16.81 5.26 11.57
C ALA A 302 -17.10 6.60 10.91
N PHE A 303 -16.11 7.24 10.28
CA PHE A 303 -16.31 8.48 9.54
C PHE A 303 -17.30 8.28 8.39
N CYS A 304 -17.08 7.29 7.53
CA CYS A 304 -18.00 7.00 6.42
C CYS A 304 -19.42 6.67 6.91
N ALA A 305 -19.55 5.83 7.95
CA ALA A 305 -20.83 5.45 8.52
C ALA A 305 -21.56 6.66 9.11
N LEU A 306 -20.88 7.49 9.90
CA LEU A 306 -21.46 8.70 10.48
C LEU A 306 -21.84 9.72 9.42
N ALA A 307 -21.02 9.90 8.37
CA ALA A 307 -21.35 10.78 7.25
C ALA A 307 -22.62 10.33 6.52
N VAL A 308 -22.72 9.03 6.21
CA VAL A 308 -23.92 8.44 5.58
C VAL A 308 -25.15 8.60 6.48
N LEU A 309 -25.06 8.21 7.75
CA LEU A 309 -26.16 8.29 8.71
C LEU A 309 -26.62 9.74 8.89
N THR A 310 -25.68 10.67 9.09
CA THR A 310 -26.01 12.09 9.29
C THR A 310 -26.72 12.65 8.08
N GLN A 311 -26.22 12.41 6.87
CA GLN A 311 -26.88 12.91 5.67
C GLN A 311 -28.26 12.27 5.48
N LEU A 312 -28.41 10.95 5.70
CA LEU A 312 -29.68 10.22 5.59
C LEU A 312 -30.73 10.66 6.62
N VAL A 313 -30.31 11.32 7.69
CA VAL A 313 -31.23 11.93 8.66
C VAL A 313 -31.53 13.37 8.26
N VAL A 314 -30.50 14.20 8.10
CA VAL A 314 -30.63 15.65 7.92
C VAL A 314 -31.31 16.01 6.60
N ASN A 315 -30.85 15.46 5.48
CA ASN A 315 -31.34 15.88 4.17
C ASN A 315 -32.80 15.46 3.92
N PRO A 316 -33.22 14.21 4.22
CA PRO A 316 -34.63 13.83 4.07
C PRO A 316 -35.56 14.59 5.00
N LEU A 317 -35.15 14.88 6.25
CA LEU A 317 -35.95 15.70 7.17
C LEU A 317 -36.18 17.10 6.60
N ALA A 318 -35.11 17.77 6.16
CA ALA A 318 -35.21 19.11 5.57
C ALA A 318 -36.04 19.12 4.28
N ALA A 319 -35.82 18.16 3.39
CA ALA A 319 -36.55 18.04 2.13
C ALA A 319 -38.04 17.71 2.35
N TYR A 320 -38.35 16.81 3.28
CA TYR A 320 -39.73 16.47 3.62
C TYR A 320 -40.47 17.66 4.22
N ALA A 321 -39.81 18.40 5.13
CA ALA A 321 -40.37 19.61 5.71
C ALA A 321 -40.70 20.66 4.63
N LEU A 322 -39.79 20.89 3.67
CA LEU A 322 -39.99 21.82 2.56
C LEU A 322 -41.02 21.36 1.51
N SER A 323 -41.32 20.06 1.45
CA SER A 323 -42.28 19.47 0.52
C SER A 323 -43.70 19.45 1.09
N ARG A 324 -43.86 19.06 2.36
CA ARG A 324 -45.17 18.79 2.97
C ARG A 324 -45.73 19.91 3.83
N TYR A 325 -44.88 20.77 4.39
CA TYR A 325 -45.37 21.94 5.11
C TYR A 325 -45.50 23.14 4.17
N PRO A 326 -46.51 24.02 4.39
CA PRO A 326 -46.72 25.22 3.59
C PRO A 326 -45.68 26.31 3.93
N VAL A 327 -44.41 26.05 3.60
CA VAL A 327 -43.31 27.00 3.79
C VAL A 327 -43.37 28.04 2.69
N ARG A 328 -43.84 29.24 3.03
CA ARG A 328 -44.11 30.35 2.09
C ARG A 328 -42.90 30.73 1.22
N GLN A 329 -41.68 30.56 1.74
CA GLN A 329 -40.42 30.87 1.05
C GLN A 329 -39.60 29.63 0.65
N SER A 330 -40.24 28.46 0.49
CA SER A 330 -39.54 27.20 0.13
C SER A 330 -38.63 27.36 -1.11
N GLY A 331 -39.09 28.06 -2.15
CA GLY A 331 -38.29 28.35 -3.35
C GLY A 331 -37.02 29.17 -3.05
N ALA A 332 -37.11 30.21 -2.23
CA ALA A 332 -35.97 31.05 -1.88
C ALA A 332 -34.95 30.28 -1.01
N ILE A 333 -35.44 29.44 -0.09
CA ILE A 333 -34.59 28.55 0.73
C ILE A 333 -33.83 27.58 -0.18
N LEU A 334 -34.49 26.97 -1.15
CA LEU A 334 -33.82 26.07 -2.10
C LEU A 334 -32.78 26.78 -2.96
N ILE A 335 -33.08 27.98 -3.46
CA ILE A 335 -32.13 28.78 -4.22
C ILE A 335 -30.91 29.11 -3.37
N PHE A 336 -31.10 29.50 -2.11
CA PHE A 336 -29.99 29.74 -1.17
C PHE A 336 -29.15 28.48 -0.96
N LEU A 337 -29.77 27.33 -0.70
CA LEU A 337 -29.07 26.06 -0.52
C LEU A 337 -28.28 25.65 -1.79
N LEU A 338 -28.85 25.85 -2.98
CA LEU A 338 -28.15 25.59 -4.24
C LEU A 338 -27.02 26.58 -4.50
N ALA A 339 -27.18 27.85 -4.12
CA ALA A 339 -26.14 28.87 -4.28
C ALA A 339 -24.86 28.53 -3.49
N THR A 340 -24.97 27.82 -2.37
CA THR A 340 -23.78 27.34 -1.63
C THR A 340 -22.90 26.39 -2.44
N MET A 341 -23.47 25.69 -3.44
CA MET A 341 -22.71 24.80 -4.33
C MET A 341 -21.91 25.55 -5.39
N ALA A 342 -22.18 26.85 -5.59
CA ALA A 342 -21.41 27.65 -6.52
C ALA A 342 -19.98 27.90 -6.03
N PHE A 343 -19.75 27.76 -4.71
CA PHE A 343 -18.43 27.89 -4.10
C PHE A 343 -17.67 26.55 -4.16
N PRO A 344 -16.43 26.53 -4.70
CA PRO A 344 -15.60 25.34 -4.65
C PRO A 344 -15.31 24.90 -3.20
N ALA A 345 -15.40 23.60 -2.93
CA ALA A 345 -15.20 23.04 -1.60
C ALA A 345 -13.80 23.34 -1.04
N GLU A 346 -12.80 23.42 -1.93
CA GLU A 346 -11.41 23.72 -1.60
C GLU A 346 -11.24 25.14 -1.04
N VAL A 347 -12.02 26.11 -1.55
CA VAL A 347 -11.99 27.50 -1.07
C VAL A 347 -12.61 27.60 0.33
N ALA A 348 -13.67 26.82 0.58
CA ALA A 348 -14.32 26.75 1.89
C ALA A 348 -13.51 25.96 2.94
N MET A 349 -12.45 25.26 2.54
CA MET A 349 -11.67 24.38 3.42
C MET A 349 -10.95 25.14 4.53
N ILE A 350 -10.25 26.24 4.21
CA ILE A 350 -9.52 27.04 5.21
C ILE A 350 -10.47 27.71 6.21
N PRO A 351 -11.55 28.41 5.78
CA PRO A 351 -12.52 28.96 6.72
C PRO A 351 -13.16 27.89 7.61
N SER A 352 -13.49 26.72 7.06
CA SER A 352 -14.06 25.60 7.83
C SER A 352 -13.08 25.09 8.89
N PHE A 353 -11.79 24.97 8.55
CA PHE A 353 -10.75 24.59 9.51
C PHE A 353 -10.64 25.62 10.65
N LEU A 354 -10.60 26.92 10.33
CA LEU A 354 -10.52 27.98 11.35
C LEU A 354 -11.74 27.94 12.28
N LEU A 355 -12.95 27.79 11.72
CA LEU A 355 -14.17 27.66 12.52
C LEU A 355 -14.11 26.44 13.45
N LEU A 356 -13.71 25.27 12.95
CA LEU A 356 -13.60 24.05 13.76
C LEU A 356 -12.51 24.17 14.83
N LYS A 357 -11.41 24.88 14.54
CA LYS A 357 -10.35 25.21 15.50
C LYS A 357 -10.91 26.08 16.62
N ASP A 358 -11.64 27.13 16.29
CA ASP A 358 -12.20 28.07 17.25
C ASP A 358 -13.30 27.42 18.12
N LEU A 359 -14.01 26.44 17.57
CA LEU A 359 -14.98 25.60 18.30
C LEU A 359 -14.32 24.45 19.12
N GLY A 360 -13.00 24.26 19.02
CA GLY A 360 -12.30 23.18 19.71
C GLY A 360 -12.67 21.77 19.20
N LEU A 361 -13.15 21.64 17.96
CA LEU A 361 -13.65 20.39 17.39
C LEU A 361 -12.60 19.59 16.60
N LEU A 362 -11.39 20.13 16.40
CA LEU A 362 -10.32 19.44 15.68
C LEU A 362 -10.01 18.07 16.30
N ASN A 363 -9.54 17.13 15.48
CA ASN A 363 -9.27 15.75 15.92
C ASN A 363 -10.50 15.02 16.49
N THR A 364 -11.71 15.33 16.00
CA THR A 364 -12.94 14.62 16.37
C THR A 364 -13.73 14.18 15.15
N PHE A 365 -14.64 13.21 15.30
CA PHE A 365 -15.59 12.86 14.25
C PHE A 365 -16.53 14.03 13.90
N ALA A 366 -16.81 14.94 14.83
CA ALA A 366 -17.64 16.11 14.57
C ALA A 366 -16.98 17.03 13.54
N ALA A 367 -15.66 17.25 13.63
CA ALA A 367 -14.91 18.00 12.61
C ALA A 367 -14.97 17.35 11.22
N LEU A 368 -14.98 16.03 11.15
CA LEU A 368 -15.06 15.31 9.88
C LEU A 368 -16.47 15.32 9.25
N VAL A 369 -17.52 15.25 10.08
CA VAL A 369 -18.90 14.98 9.62
C VAL A 369 -19.74 16.25 9.49
N LEU A 370 -19.67 17.17 10.46
CA LEU A 370 -20.61 18.31 10.53
C LEU A 370 -20.61 19.21 9.30
N PRO A 371 -19.46 19.57 8.70
CA PRO A 371 -19.45 20.47 7.55
C PRO A 371 -20.14 19.89 6.30
N GLY A 372 -20.17 18.56 6.18
CA GLY A 372 -20.86 17.84 5.11
C GLY A 372 -22.22 17.26 5.51
N ALA A 373 -22.75 17.59 6.69
CA ALA A 373 -23.97 16.99 7.23
C ALA A 373 -25.22 17.34 6.41
N ALA A 374 -25.28 18.57 5.90
CA ALA A 374 -26.36 19.06 5.05
C ALA A 374 -25.84 19.29 3.63
N SER A 375 -26.57 18.79 2.64
CA SER A 375 -26.24 18.98 1.23
C SER A 375 -27.40 19.67 0.52
N GLY A 376 -27.18 20.92 0.07
CA GLY A 376 -28.19 21.67 -0.67
C GLY A 376 -28.68 20.95 -1.93
N TYR A 377 -27.78 20.29 -2.65
CA TYR A 377 -28.10 19.43 -3.79
C TYR A 377 -29.08 18.32 -3.42
N MET A 378 -28.78 17.56 -2.36
CA MET A 378 -29.61 16.43 -1.95
C MET A 378 -30.95 16.87 -1.39
N ILE A 379 -30.99 17.98 -0.66
CA ILE A 379 -32.25 18.56 -0.16
C ILE A 379 -33.16 18.95 -1.33
N PHE A 380 -32.60 19.61 -2.36
CA PHE A 380 -33.34 19.96 -3.57
C PHE A 380 -33.86 18.74 -4.31
N LEU A 381 -33.00 17.74 -4.54
CA LEU A 381 -33.37 16.51 -5.25
C LEU A 381 -34.43 15.70 -4.50
N LEU A 382 -34.27 15.53 -3.20
CA LEU A 382 -35.22 14.82 -2.35
C LEU A 382 -36.55 15.54 -2.25
N LYS A 383 -36.56 16.88 -2.20
CA LYS A 383 -37.81 17.64 -2.21
C LYS A 383 -38.57 17.39 -3.50
N GLY A 384 -37.91 17.50 -4.66
CA GLY A 384 -38.54 17.22 -5.94
C GLY A 384 -39.09 15.79 -6.02
N PHE A 385 -38.41 14.82 -5.42
CA PHE A 385 -38.91 13.45 -5.31
C PHE A 385 -40.13 13.34 -4.39
N PHE A 386 -40.09 13.94 -3.19
CA PHE A 386 -41.23 13.92 -2.26
C PHE A 386 -42.46 14.62 -2.84
N ASP A 387 -42.29 15.74 -3.55
CA ASP A 387 -43.37 16.43 -4.26
C ASP A 387 -44.04 15.55 -5.32
N SER A 388 -43.27 14.64 -5.95
CA SER A 388 -43.79 13.71 -6.97
C SER A 388 -44.58 12.53 -6.39
N LEU A 389 -44.54 12.31 -5.06
CA LEU A 389 -45.29 11.22 -4.44
C LEU A 389 -46.78 11.58 -4.41
N PRO A 390 -47.68 10.63 -4.77
CA PRO A 390 -49.12 10.86 -4.80
C PRO A 390 -49.64 11.37 -3.46
N GLN A 391 -50.32 12.51 -3.46
CA GLN A 391 -50.83 13.17 -2.25
C GLN A 391 -51.89 12.30 -1.56
N GLU A 392 -52.63 11.50 -2.33
CA GLU A 392 -53.71 10.63 -1.87
C GLU A 392 -53.21 9.60 -0.84
N LEU A 393 -51.95 9.17 -0.92
CA LEU A 393 -51.35 8.27 0.07
C LEU A 393 -51.20 8.92 1.45
N PHE A 394 -50.93 10.22 1.48
CA PHE A 394 -50.76 11.01 2.70
C PHE A 394 -52.12 11.41 3.28
N ASP A 395 -53.07 11.75 2.42
CA ASP A 395 -54.45 12.06 2.81
C ASP A 395 -55.13 10.82 3.42
N ALA A 396 -54.95 9.65 2.80
CA ALA A 396 -55.47 8.38 3.34
C ALA A 396 -54.89 8.08 4.73
N GLY A 397 -53.56 8.18 4.89
CA GLY A 397 -52.93 7.98 6.20
C GLY A 397 -53.35 9.02 7.25
N SER A 398 -53.63 10.26 6.84
CA SER A 398 -54.14 11.30 7.73
C SER A 398 -55.58 11.00 8.19
N ILE A 399 -56.43 10.48 7.30
CA ILE A 399 -57.78 10.01 7.62
C ILE A 399 -57.72 8.83 8.62
N ASP A 400 -56.75 7.93 8.46
CA ASP A 400 -56.48 6.83 9.41
C ASP A 400 -55.85 7.30 10.74
N GLY A 401 -55.63 8.60 10.92
CA GLY A 401 -55.08 9.18 12.15
C GLY A 401 -53.56 9.00 12.31
N ALA A 402 -52.82 8.71 11.24
CA ALA A 402 -51.38 8.61 11.30
C ALA A 402 -50.73 9.97 11.60
N ARG A 403 -49.74 9.97 12.52
CA ARG A 403 -48.92 11.15 12.79
C ARG A 403 -48.01 11.46 11.61
N GLU A 404 -47.59 12.71 11.45
CA GLU A 404 -46.69 13.13 10.37
C GLU A 404 -45.36 12.34 10.35
N THR A 405 -44.79 12.05 11.51
CA THR A 405 -43.57 11.20 11.61
C THR A 405 -43.82 9.78 11.10
N THR A 406 -45.05 9.28 11.26
CA THR A 406 -45.47 7.98 10.73
C THR A 406 -45.62 8.03 9.22
N LEU A 407 -46.23 9.09 8.67
CA LEU A 407 -46.34 9.31 7.23
C LEU A 407 -44.94 9.40 6.58
N MET A 408 -44.03 10.17 7.19
CA MET A 408 -42.65 10.28 6.71
C MET A 408 -41.94 8.91 6.73
N LEU A 409 -41.92 8.22 7.88
CA LEU A 409 -41.11 7.01 8.06
C LEU A 409 -41.72 5.75 7.41
N ARG A 410 -43.05 5.65 7.34
CA ARG A 410 -43.76 4.46 6.82
C ARG A 410 -44.30 4.62 5.39
N VAL A 411 -44.46 5.85 4.89
CA VAL A 411 -44.93 6.10 3.52
C VAL A 411 -43.83 6.72 2.66
N ALA A 412 -43.34 7.91 3.02
CA ALA A 412 -42.41 8.65 2.16
C ALA A 412 -41.02 7.97 2.05
N VAL A 413 -40.40 7.61 3.17
CA VAL A 413 -39.05 7.01 3.19
C VAL A 413 -38.99 5.67 2.43
N PRO A 414 -39.96 4.73 2.61
CA PRO A 414 -39.97 3.48 1.84
C PRO A 414 -40.09 3.69 0.33
N LEU A 415 -40.88 4.67 -0.11
CA LEU A 415 -41.02 5.04 -1.52
C LEU A 415 -39.76 5.73 -2.05
N ALA A 416 -39.06 6.50 -1.21
CA ALA A 416 -37.82 7.20 -1.53
C ALA A 416 -36.55 6.35 -1.43
N LYS A 417 -36.64 5.07 -1.06
CA LYS A 417 -35.49 4.14 -0.96
C LYS A 417 -34.49 4.23 -2.13
N PRO A 418 -34.90 4.31 -3.41
CA PRO A 418 -33.95 4.41 -4.52
C PRO A 418 -33.11 5.70 -4.47
N VAL A 419 -33.72 6.84 -4.19
CA VAL A 419 -33.04 8.14 -4.11
C VAL A 419 -32.20 8.25 -2.84
N LEU A 420 -32.69 7.72 -1.71
CA LEU A 420 -31.92 7.61 -0.47
C LEU A 420 -30.69 6.71 -0.63
N GLY A 421 -30.80 5.63 -1.42
CA GLY A 421 -29.64 4.79 -1.76
C GLY A 421 -28.60 5.53 -2.60
N TYR A 422 -29.03 6.38 -3.54
CA TYR A 422 -28.13 7.26 -4.29
C TYR A 422 -27.43 8.27 -3.37
N GLN A 423 -28.18 8.90 -2.47
CA GLN A 423 -27.62 9.81 -1.47
C GLN A 423 -26.59 9.10 -0.56
N ALA A 424 -26.91 7.91 -0.05
CA ALA A 424 -26.00 7.14 0.79
C ALA A 424 -24.68 6.83 0.07
N LEU A 425 -24.75 6.50 -1.22
CA LEU A 425 -23.58 6.28 -2.06
C LEU A 425 -22.74 7.56 -2.19
N LEU A 426 -23.36 8.70 -2.48
CA LEU A 426 -22.65 9.99 -2.57
C LEU A 426 -22.00 10.37 -1.25
N ALA A 427 -22.70 10.19 -0.13
CA ALA A 427 -22.19 10.46 1.20
C ALA A 427 -20.95 9.60 1.51
N PHE A 428 -21.03 8.30 1.19
CA PHE A 428 -19.90 7.38 1.35
C PHE A 428 -18.71 7.80 0.47
N MET A 429 -18.93 8.06 -0.82
CA MET A 429 -17.87 8.47 -1.75
C MET A 429 -17.21 9.77 -1.32
N GLY A 430 -18.01 10.74 -0.88
CA GLY A 430 -17.52 12.02 -0.34
C GLY A 430 -16.66 11.82 0.89
N ALA A 431 -17.13 11.07 1.89
CA ALA A 431 -16.37 10.82 3.12
C ALA A 431 -15.09 10.00 2.86
N TYR A 432 -15.19 8.91 2.10
CA TYR A 432 -14.04 8.05 1.82
C TYR A 432 -12.97 8.76 0.98
N GLY A 433 -13.39 9.62 0.05
CA GLY A 433 -12.52 10.41 -0.82
C GLY A 433 -11.98 11.69 -0.19
N ALA A 434 -12.42 12.09 1.01
CA ALA A 434 -12.07 13.35 1.66
C ALA A 434 -10.66 13.35 2.29
N PHE A 435 -9.65 12.88 1.55
CA PHE A 435 -8.26 12.79 2.00
C PHE A 435 -7.72 14.15 2.47
N LEU A 436 -7.77 15.16 1.60
CA LEU A 436 -7.16 16.48 1.89
C LEU A 436 -7.82 17.14 3.10
N TYR A 437 -9.14 17.01 3.20
CA TYR A 437 -9.90 17.54 4.33
C TYR A 437 -9.56 16.82 5.64
N ALA A 438 -9.58 15.49 5.64
CA ALA A 438 -9.23 14.69 6.81
C ALA A 438 -7.79 14.95 7.28
N PHE A 439 -6.85 15.07 6.34
CA PHE A 439 -5.45 15.42 6.63
C PHE A 439 -5.32 16.77 7.34
N LEU A 440 -6.17 17.74 7.00
CA LEU A 440 -6.14 19.07 7.60
C LEU A 440 -6.75 19.10 9.01
N VAL A 441 -7.90 18.46 9.23
CA VAL A 441 -8.66 18.57 10.50
C VAL A 441 -8.34 17.48 11.52
N ALA A 442 -7.78 16.34 11.10
CA ALA A 442 -7.33 15.25 11.95
C ALA A 442 -5.79 15.20 11.96
N GLN A 443 -5.19 16.05 12.79
CA GLN A 443 -3.73 16.17 12.96
C GLN A 443 -3.15 15.07 13.86
N ASP A 444 -3.90 14.57 14.84
CA ASP A 444 -3.50 13.43 15.69
C ASP A 444 -3.60 12.11 14.91
N SER A 445 -2.53 11.31 14.94
CA SER A 445 -2.44 10.00 14.27
C SER A 445 -3.52 9.02 14.73
N LYS A 446 -4.08 9.21 15.94
CA LYS A 446 -5.21 8.43 16.47
C LYS A 446 -6.53 8.66 15.70
N MET A 447 -6.61 9.74 14.94
CA MET A 447 -7.78 10.15 14.14
C MET A 447 -7.52 10.16 12.64
N TRP A 448 -6.36 9.67 12.20
CA TRP A 448 -6.06 9.55 10.78
C TRP A 448 -6.94 8.48 10.11
N THR A 449 -7.48 8.85 8.95
CA THR A 449 -8.16 7.92 8.06
C THR A 449 -7.14 7.04 7.34
N LEU A 450 -7.62 5.97 6.70
CA LEU A 450 -6.82 5.04 5.91
C LEU A 450 -6.01 5.76 4.83
N THR A 451 -6.62 6.72 4.14
CA THR A 451 -5.96 7.49 3.08
C THR A 451 -4.85 8.39 3.62
N VAL A 452 -5.00 8.93 4.83
CA VAL A 452 -3.95 9.69 5.53
C VAL A 452 -2.78 8.79 5.93
N TRP A 453 -3.04 7.60 6.46
CA TRP A 453 -2.00 6.63 6.78
C TRP A 453 -1.22 6.14 5.55
N ILE A 454 -1.92 5.93 4.43
CA ILE A 454 -1.29 5.60 3.15
C ILE A 454 -0.45 6.75 2.62
N TYR A 455 -0.90 8.00 2.78
CA TYR A 455 -0.08 9.16 2.43
C TYR A 455 1.21 9.21 3.27
N GLN A 456 1.13 8.95 4.58
CA GLN A 456 2.32 8.87 5.43
C GLN A 456 3.30 7.77 5.00
N LEU A 457 2.77 6.63 4.53
CA LEU A 457 3.57 5.52 4.02
C LEU A 457 4.46 5.93 2.83
N GLN A 458 4.03 6.91 2.02
CA GLN A 458 4.77 7.40 0.85
C GLN A 458 6.17 7.92 1.20
N ALA A 459 6.37 8.41 2.43
CA ALA A 459 7.66 8.96 2.86
C ALA A 459 8.77 7.90 2.94
N THR A 460 8.42 6.63 3.10
CA THR A 460 9.36 5.52 3.34
C THR A 460 9.19 4.34 2.39
N ALA A 461 8.03 4.25 1.72
CA ALA A 461 7.69 3.12 0.88
C ALA A 461 8.09 3.30 -0.58
N PRO A 462 8.62 2.24 -1.24
CA PRO A 462 8.86 2.21 -2.66
C PRO A 462 7.59 2.35 -3.46
N LYS A 463 7.76 2.72 -4.73
CA LYS A 463 6.66 2.86 -5.69
C LYS A 463 5.79 1.60 -5.76
N ALA A 464 6.39 0.40 -5.81
CA ALA A 464 5.61 -0.85 -5.87
C ALA A 464 4.72 -1.06 -4.64
N VAL A 465 5.22 -0.76 -3.45
CA VAL A 465 4.44 -0.83 -2.19
C VAL A 465 3.33 0.21 -2.18
N MET A 466 3.62 1.43 -2.64
CA MET A 466 2.60 2.48 -2.76
C MET A 466 1.49 2.10 -3.75
N MET A 467 1.82 1.46 -4.86
CA MET A 467 0.80 0.95 -5.80
C MET A 467 -0.05 -0.16 -5.16
N ALA A 468 0.56 -1.04 -4.38
CA ALA A 468 -0.18 -2.03 -3.59
C ALA A 468 -1.10 -1.36 -2.55
N ALA A 469 -0.63 -0.29 -1.88
CA ALA A 469 -1.40 0.46 -0.88
C ALA A 469 -2.65 1.11 -1.48
N VAL A 470 -2.51 1.81 -2.60
CA VAL A 470 -3.64 2.44 -3.29
C VAL A 470 -4.59 1.39 -3.88
N THR A 471 -4.08 0.24 -4.32
CA THR A 471 -4.92 -0.90 -4.76
C THR A 471 -5.79 -1.42 -3.61
N VAL A 472 -5.22 -1.64 -2.43
CA VAL A 472 -5.98 -2.03 -1.23
C VAL A 472 -7.01 -0.96 -0.86
N ALA A 473 -6.64 0.31 -0.91
CA ALA A 473 -7.56 1.43 -0.63
C ALA A 473 -8.70 1.56 -1.64
N ALA A 474 -8.58 1.01 -2.85
CA ALA A 474 -9.65 1.01 -3.85
C ALA A 474 -10.66 -0.14 -3.65
N VAL A 475 -10.32 -1.16 -2.84
CA VAL A 475 -11.21 -2.32 -2.63
C VAL A 475 -12.55 -1.92 -1.99
N PRO A 476 -12.60 -1.13 -0.90
CA PRO A 476 -13.88 -0.76 -0.27
C PRO A 476 -14.82 0.01 -1.20
N THR A 477 -14.28 0.93 -2.01
CA THR A 477 -15.09 1.70 -2.98
C THR A 477 -15.62 0.81 -4.09
N LEU A 478 -14.81 -0.12 -4.59
CA LEU A 478 -15.24 -1.11 -5.57
C LEU A 478 -16.36 -2.01 -5.02
N LEU A 479 -16.23 -2.49 -3.79
CA LEU A 479 -17.26 -3.31 -3.14
C LEU A 479 -18.58 -2.55 -2.96
N VAL A 480 -18.52 -1.31 -2.46
CA VAL A 480 -19.72 -0.47 -2.30
C VAL A 480 -20.38 -0.21 -3.66
N PHE A 481 -19.60 0.06 -4.71
CA PHE A 481 -20.13 0.21 -6.06
C PHE A 481 -20.84 -1.07 -6.56
N LEU A 482 -20.22 -2.24 -6.41
CA LEU A 482 -20.80 -3.52 -6.83
C LEU A 482 -22.09 -3.85 -6.08
N LEU A 483 -22.19 -3.47 -4.80
CA LEU A 483 -23.41 -3.64 -4.00
C LEU A 483 -24.49 -2.60 -4.38
N ALA A 484 -24.09 -1.36 -4.66
CA ALA A 484 -24.99 -0.25 -4.96
C ALA A 484 -25.49 -0.22 -6.41
N GLN A 485 -24.83 -0.89 -7.36
CA GLN A 485 -25.12 -0.83 -8.80
C GLN A 485 -26.62 -0.99 -9.15
N ARG A 486 -27.32 -1.92 -8.48
CA ARG A 486 -28.75 -2.17 -8.72
C ARG A 486 -29.64 -1.02 -8.25
N THR A 487 -29.26 -0.37 -7.15
CA THR A 487 -29.98 0.78 -6.57
C THR A 487 -29.73 2.03 -7.41
N ILE A 488 -28.50 2.27 -7.84
CA ILE A 488 -28.13 3.37 -8.74
C ILE A 488 -28.98 3.32 -10.02
N MET A 489 -29.08 2.14 -10.65
CA MET A 489 -29.85 1.96 -11.88
C MET A 489 -31.36 2.20 -11.72
N ARG A 490 -31.89 2.06 -10.50
CA ARG A 490 -33.31 2.31 -10.17
C ARG A 490 -33.56 3.76 -9.74
N GLY A 491 -32.64 4.36 -8.99
CA GLY A 491 -32.79 5.72 -8.43
C GLY A 491 -32.67 6.85 -9.45
N ILE A 492 -31.98 6.63 -10.58
CA ILE A 492 -31.86 7.63 -11.67
C ILE A 492 -33.14 7.73 -12.52
N VAL A 493 -34.11 6.82 -12.32
CA VAL A 493 -35.40 6.90 -13.02
C VAL A 493 -36.28 7.90 -12.27
N LEU A 494 -36.19 9.17 -12.65
CA LEU A 494 -37.21 10.16 -12.32
C LEU A 494 -38.57 9.60 -12.75
N PRO A 495 -39.60 9.64 -11.88
CA PRO A 495 -40.97 9.34 -12.29
C PRO A 495 -41.49 10.52 -13.12
N GLY A 496 -41.02 10.61 -14.37
CA GLY A 496 -41.56 11.50 -15.38
C GLY A 496 -42.47 10.71 -16.32
N GLU A 497 -43.76 11.00 -16.20
CA GLU A 497 -44.86 10.68 -17.12
C GLU A 497 -45.24 9.19 -17.24
N ARG A 498 -46.28 8.81 -16.47
CA ARG A 498 -47.27 7.84 -16.92
C ARG A 498 -48.48 8.56 -17.46
#